data_AF-A0A7Y1UX34-F1
#
_entry.id   AF-A0A7Y1UX34-F1
#
_cell.length_a   1.000
_cell.length_b   1.000
_cell.length_c   1.000
_cell.angle_alpha   90.00
_cell.angle_beta   90.00
_cell.angle_gamma   90.00
#
_symmetry.space_group_name_H-M   'P 1'
#
loop_
_entity.id
_entity.type
_entity.pdbx_description
1 polymer ?
#
loop_
_entity_poly.entity_id
_entity_poly.type
_entity_poly.pdbx_seq_one_letter_code
_entity_poly.pdbx_strand_id
1 'polypeptide(L)'
;MFRVNWRSLFVGLAVGAMVFAAIPVVAGVGDPVSQGKINRVNKRTVLQGNTQSTLRLVNTNKDGTALVLSVEPGNAPLKVNSKKKVVDLNADLLDGRSSSFFMGRQALPGQTLVGAFGAAGDGTFLVHAASFDPPLETGIPQSRIHYVLPAAGTTAECPGVFQATPGHLCIYATWERNVAYNGIGRINNDMLNSGASRFGFAILWTGTSSSANVRGNWAYTVPSAGADLPDATVPGAITDLGVIPAP
;
A
#
# COMPACT_ATOMS: atom_id res chain seq x y z
N MET A 1 76.32 -47.16 -78.89
CA MET A 1 75.85 -45.93 -78.24
C MET A 1 74.51 -45.56 -78.85
N PHE A 2 73.38 -45.98 -78.24
CA PHE A 2 72.03 -45.40 -78.40
C PHE A 2 71.22 -45.86 -77.18
N ARG A 3 70.66 -44.89 -76.45
CA ARG A 3 70.00 -45.05 -75.13
C ARG A 3 68.52 -45.37 -75.30
N VAL A 4 68.01 -46.32 -74.51
CA VAL A 4 66.58 -46.61 -74.31
C VAL A 4 66.03 -45.61 -73.28
N ASN A 5 64.88 -44.98 -73.55
CA ASN A 5 64.23 -44.02 -72.64
C ASN A 5 62.92 -44.59 -72.07
N TRP A 6 62.90 -44.74 -70.75
CA TRP A 6 61.85 -45.29 -69.89
C TRP A 6 60.82 -44.23 -69.48
N ARG A 7 59.79 -43.98 -70.28
CA ARG A 7 58.62 -43.21 -69.83
C ARG A 7 57.31 -43.85 -70.23
N SER A 8 57.03 -44.99 -69.60
CA SER A 8 55.65 -45.37 -69.30
C SER A 8 55.16 -44.49 -68.16
N LEU A 9 54.07 -43.75 -68.35
CA LEU A 9 53.21 -43.38 -67.22
C LEU A 9 51.76 -43.39 -67.68
N PHE A 10 51.05 -44.42 -67.21
CA PHE A 10 49.62 -44.60 -67.32
C PHE A 10 48.88 -43.38 -66.75
N VAL A 11 48.02 -42.75 -67.56
CA VAL A 11 47.06 -41.75 -67.10
C VAL A 11 45.73 -42.46 -66.87
N GLY A 12 45.43 -42.72 -65.61
CA GLY A 12 44.11 -43.07 -65.12
C GLY A 12 43.97 -42.55 -63.71
N LEU A 13 43.20 -41.48 -63.51
CA LEU A 13 42.65 -41.16 -62.18
C LEU A 13 41.33 -40.40 -62.32
N ALA A 14 40.32 -40.94 -61.64
CA ALA A 14 38.92 -40.54 -61.66
C ALA A 14 38.68 -39.19 -60.96
N VAL A 15 37.82 -38.37 -61.54
CA VAL A 15 37.26 -37.16 -60.91
C VAL A 15 36.09 -37.59 -60.02
N GLY A 16 36.34 -37.77 -58.73
CA GLY A 16 35.32 -37.98 -57.71
C GLY A 16 34.70 -36.65 -57.27
N ALA A 17 33.44 -36.42 -57.66
CA ALA A 17 32.65 -35.28 -57.20
C ALA A 17 32.29 -35.44 -55.71
N MET A 18 32.93 -34.66 -54.84
CA MET A 18 32.55 -34.55 -53.43
C MET A 18 31.44 -33.49 -53.30
N VAL A 19 30.18 -33.91 -53.41
CA VAL A 19 29.03 -33.08 -53.04
C VAL A 19 28.91 -33.11 -51.52
N PHE A 20 29.40 -32.05 -50.85
CA PHE A 20 29.06 -31.80 -49.46
C PHE A 20 27.58 -31.36 -49.38
N ALA A 21 26.68 -32.32 -49.16
CA ALA A 21 25.33 -32.02 -48.72
C ALA A 21 25.42 -31.44 -47.31
N ALA A 22 25.25 -30.13 -47.17
CA ALA A 22 25.10 -29.49 -45.87
C ALA A 22 23.78 -29.99 -45.25
N ILE A 23 23.88 -30.95 -44.33
CA ILE A 23 22.73 -31.41 -43.56
C ILE A 23 22.40 -30.29 -42.56
N PRO A 24 21.21 -29.67 -42.60
CA PRO A 24 20.82 -28.74 -41.55
C PRO A 24 20.75 -29.52 -40.24
N VAL A 25 21.55 -29.12 -39.25
CA VAL A 25 21.43 -29.63 -37.89
C VAL A 25 20.08 -29.16 -37.37
N VAL A 26 19.09 -30.06 -37.43
CA VAL A 26 17.79 -29.87 -36.81
C VAL A 26 18.02 -29.99 -35.31
N ALA A 27 17.83 -28.87 -34.59
CA ALA A 27 17.92 -28.91 -33.14
C ALA A 27 16.82 -29.85 -32.60
N GLY A 28 17.22 -30.93 -31.95
CA GLY A 28 16.31 -31.91 -31.36
C GLY A 28 15.66 -31.34 -30.10
N VAL A 29 14.46 -31.81 -29.78
CA VAL A 29 13.84 -31.57 -28.47
C VAL A 29 14.76 -32.18 -27.40
N GLY A 30 15.43 -31.34 -26.62
CA GLY A 30 16.45 -31.75 -25.64
C GLY A 30 17.80 -31.05 -25.81
N ASP A 31 18.00 -30.29 -26.89
CA ASP A 31 19.24 -29.55 -27.10
C ASP A 31 19.43 -28.44 -26.07
N PRO A 32 20.69 -28.19 -25.64
CA PRO A 32 21.00 -27.07 -24.73
C PRO A 32 20.53 -25.74 -25.31
N VAL A 33 20.09 -24.82 -24.43
CA VAL A 33 19.85 -23.43 -24.80
C VAL A 33 21.15 -22.86 -25.40
N SER A 34 21.14 -22.63 -26.71
CA SER A 34 22.32 -22.15 -27.42
C SER A 34 22.39 -20.64 -27.28
N GLN A 35 23.41 -20.15 -26.57
CA GLN A 35 23.67 -18.72 -26.43
C GLN A 35 23.96 -18.08 -27.81
N GLY A 36 23.50 -16.84 -28.00
CA GLY A 36 23.69 -16.10 -29.25
C GLY A 36 22.82 -16.57 -30.44
N LYS A 37 21.91 -17.52 -30.24
CA LYS A 37 20.98 -18.00 -31.27
C LYS A 37 19.52 -17.87 -30.82
N ILE A 38 18.61 -17.70 -31.79
CA ILE A 38 17.18 -17.82 -31.55
C ILE A 38 16.84 -19.30 -31.38
N ASN A 39 16.42 -19.69 -30.19
CA ASN A 39 15.97 -21.05 -29.89
C ASN A 39 14.45 -21.12 -30.20
N ARG A 40 14.07 -21.61 -31.38
CA ARG A 40 12.66 -21.82 -31.75
C ARG A 40 12.20 -23.19 -31.26
N VAL A 41 11.12 -23.22 -30.48
CA VAL A 41 10.53 -24.46 -29.96
C VAL A 41 9.03 -24.49 -30.24
N ASN A 42 8.49 -25.67 -30.59
CA ASN A 42 7.06 -25.91 -30.75
C ASN A 42 6.44 -26.65 -29.54
N LYS A 43 7.23 -26.82 -28.47
CA LYS A 43 6.84 -27.45 -27.21
C LYS A 43 7.41 -26.63 -26.05
N ARG A 44 6.88 -26.85 -24.84
CA ARG A 44 7.35 -26.19 -23.61
C ARG A 44 8.81 -26.57 -23.34
N THR A 45 9.68 -25.57 -23.21
CA THR A 45 11.00 -25.72 -22.59
C THR A 45 10.86 -25.69 -21.07
N VAL A 46 11.45 -26.67 -20.38
CA VAL A 46 11.48 -26.73 -18.92
C VAL A 46 12.95 -26.71 -18.47
N LEU A 47 13.32 -25.69 -17.70
CA LEU A 47 14.62 -25.64 -17.02
C LEU A 47 14.40 -26.11 -15.57
N GLN A 48 14.87 -27.31 -15.27
CA GLN A 48 14.76 -27.91 -13.94
C GLN A 48 16.15 -28.31 -13.44
N GLY A 49 16.43 -28.00 -12.18
CA GLY A 49 17.67 -28.35 -11.51
C GLY A 49 17.47 -28.41 -10.01
N ASN A 50 18.37 -29.08 -9.31
CA ASN A 50 18.38 -29.24 -7.85
C ASN A 50 19.39 -28.29 -7.16
N THR A 51 19.87 -27.28 -7.88
CA THR A 51 20.82 -26.26 -7.40
C THR A 51 20.08 -25.06 -6.80
N GLN A 52 20.82 -24.15 -6.16
CA GLN A 52 20.25 -22.91 -5.59
C GLN A 52 19.63 -21.97 -6.65
N SER A 53 20.03 -22.07 -7.92
CA SER A 53 19.49 -21.27 -9.03
C SER A 53 19.50 -22.09 -10.32
N THR A 54 18.32 -22.26 -10.93
CA THR A 54 18.16 -22.99 -12.19
C THR A 54 18.38 -22.11 -13.42
N LEU A 55 18.25 -20.79 -13.27
CA LEU A 55 18.52 -19.79 -14.31
C LEU A 55 19.19 -18.57 -13.67
N ARG A 56 20.33 -18.17 -14.21
CA ARG A 56 21.02 -16.91 -13.86
C ARG A 56 21.28 -16.14 -15.15
N LEU A 57 20.75 -14.92 -15.21
CA LEU A 57 20.99 -13.99 -16.31
C LEU A 57 21.92 -12.90 -15.80
N VAL A 58 23.06 -12.73 -16.46
CA VAL A 58 24.02 -11.67 -16.15
C VAL A 58 24.17 -10.82 -17.40
N ASN A 59 23.74 -9.57 -17.32
CA ASN A 59 23.97 -8.58 -18.35
C ASN A 59 24.88 -7.49 -17.77
N THR A 60 26.07 -7.32 -18.35
CA THR A 60 27.05 -6.31 -17.93
C THR A 60 26.92 -5.01 -18.71
N ASN A 61 25.98 -4.93 -19.65
CA ASN A 61 25.66 -3.69 -20.35
C ASN A 61 24.80 -2.78 -19.46
N LYS A 62 25.31 -1.59 -19.14
CA LYS A 62 24.68 -0.60 -18.26
C LYS A 62 23.27 -0.18 -18.70
N ASP A 63 22.99 -0.20 -20.00
CA ASP A 63 21.70 0.20 -20.57
C ASP A 63 20.90 -1.01 -21.08
N GLY A 64 21.43 -2.23 -20.89
CA GLY A 64 20.85 -3.44 -21.44
C GLY A 64 19.79 -4.05 -20.51
N THR A 65 18.64 -4.41 -21.05
CA THR A 65 17.66 -5.23 -20.31
C THR A 65 18.18 -6.66 -20.19
N ALA A 66 18.31 -7.17 -18.96
CA ALA A 66 18.77 -8.54 -18.73
C ALA A 66 17.72 -9.61 -19.09
N LEU A 67 16.43 -9.28 -18.95
CA LEU A 67 15.32 -10.19 -19.23
C LEU A 67 14.14 -9.41 -19.83
N VAL A 68 13.71 -9.84 -21.01
CA VAL A 68 12.45 -9.40 -21.63
C VAL A 68 11.50 -10.59 -21.66
N LEU A 69 10.29 -10.39 -21.12
CA LEU A 69 9.19 -11.35 -21.19
C LEU A 69 8.09 -10.75 -22.05
N SER A 70 7.77 -11.40 -23.17
CA SER A 70 6.76 -10.91 -24.12
C SER A 70 5.69 -11.98 -24.32
N VAL A 71 4.43 -11.56 -24.22
CA VAL A 71 3.24 -12.38 -24.44
C VAL A 71 2.20 -11.56 -25.21
N GLU A 72 1.20 -12.21 -25.78
CA GLU A 72 0.08 -11.52 -26.42
C GLU A 72 -0.68 -10.65 -25.40
N PRO A 73 -1.24 -9.50 -25.81
CA PRO A 73 -2.02 -8.62 -24.93
C PRO A 73 -3.09 -9.37 -24.12
N GLY A 74 -3.27 -8.96 -22.86
CA GLY A 74 -4.23 -9.58 -21.93
C GLY A 74 -3.69 -10.80 -21.17
N ASN A 75 -2.48 -11.29 -21.51
CA ASN A 75 -1.85 -12.41 -20.80
C ASN A 75 -0.79 -11.90 -19.81
N ALA A 76 -0.67 -12.58 -18.66
CA ALA A 76 0.35 -12.26 -17.66
C ALA A 76 1.74 -12.79 -18.12
N PRO A 77 2.78 -11.96 -18.18
CA PRO A 77 4.11 -12.39 -18.62
C PRO A 77 4.88 -13.19 -17.56
N LEU A 78 4.45 -13.15 -16.29
CA LEU A 78 5.09 -13.82 -15.16
C LEU A 78 4.04 -14.40 -14.21
N LYS A 79 4.23 -15.66 -13.78
CA LYS A 79 3.43 -16.30 -12.72
C LYS A 79 4.32 -16.60 -11.52
N VAL A 80 3.96 -16.08 -10.35
CA VAL A 80 4.63 -16.35 -9.08
C VAL A 80 3.76 -17.30 -8.25
N ASN A 81 4.31 -18.42 -7.79
CA ASN A 81 3.59 -19.44 -7.00
C ASN A 81 4.06 -19.53 -5.53
N SER A 82 5.04 -18.72 -5.13
CA SER A 82 5.55 -18.67 -3.76
C SER A 82 4.98 -17.46 -3.02
N LYS A 83 4.70 -17.63 -1.72
CA LYS A 83 4.32 -16.53 -0.82
C LYS A 83 5.53 -15.84 -0.17
N LYS A 84 6.75 -16.32 -0.44
CA LYS A 84 7.97 -15.75 0.13
C LYS A 84 8.24 -14.37 -0.48
N LYS A 85 8.57 -13.39 0.37
CA LYS A 85 8.95 -12.04 -0.05
C LYS A 85 10.17 -12.10 -0.97
N VAL A 86 10.11 -11.37 -2.08
CA VAL A 86 11.28 -11.06 -2.91
C VAL A 86 11.99 -9.87 -2.28
N VAL A 87 13.16 -10.11 -1.70
CA VAL A 87 14.00 -9.05 -1.13
C VAL A 87 14.61 -8.25 -2.28
N ASP A 88 14.80 -6.94 -2.09
CA ASP A 88 15.39 -6.00 -3.05
C ASP A 88 14.62 -5.78 -4.37
N LEU A 89 13.36 -6.22 -4.46
CA LEU A 89 12.47 -5.83 -5.55
C LEU A 89 11.82 -4.49 -5.23
N ASN A 90 12.10 -3.47 -6.05
CA ASN A 90 11.38 -2.20 -5.99
C ASN A 90 10.01 -2.33 -6.67
N ALA A 91 8.97 -2.59 -5.88
CA ALA A 91 7.60 -2.76 -6.38
C ALA A 91 7.05 -1.50 -7.05
N ASP A 92 7.46 -0.31 -6.59
CA ASP A 92 7.03 0.97 -7.15
C ASP A 92 7.40 1.09 -8.64
N LEU A 93 8.53 0.51 -9.05
CA LEU A 93 8.96 0.47 -10.46
C LEU A 93 8.19 -0.58 -11.29
N LEU A 94 7.48 -1.51 -10.64
CA LEU A 94 6.70 -2.54 -11.30
C LEU A 94 5.26 -2.10 -11.56
N ASP A 95 4.62 -1.42 -10.60
CA ASP A 95 3.21 -1.02 -10.67
C ASP A 95 2.98 0.50 -10.78
N GLY A 96 4.04 1.30 -10.66
CA GLY A 96 3.96 2.76 -10.69
C GLY A 96 3.34 3.37 -9.43
N ARG A 97 3.19 2.60 -8.34
CA ARG A 97 2.59 3.05 -7.08
C ARG A 97 3.59 2.92 -5.95
N SER A 98 3.85 4.00 -5.25
CA SER A 98 4.65 3.93 -4.04
C SER A 98 3.87 3.34 -2.87
N SER A 99 4.58 2.84 -1.86
CA SER A 99 3.99 2.37 -0.60
C SER A 99 3.02 3.37 0.04
N SER A 100 3.26 4.67 -0.14
CA SER A 100 2.39 5.75 0.34
C SER A 100 0.98 5.72 -0.27
N PHE A 101 0.83 5.16 -1.48
CA PHE A 101 -0.49 4.98 -2.10
C PHE A 101 -1.38 4.03 -1.30
N PHE A 102 -0.78 3.08 -0.58
CA PHE A 102 -1.49 2.09 0.23
C PHE A 102 -1.63 2.48 1.70
N MET A 103 -0.95 3.55 2.13
CA MET A 103 -1.23 4.14 3.44
C MET A 103 -2.59 4.83 3.33
N GLY A 104 -3.58 4.36 4.10
CA GLY A 104 -4.90 5.00 4.15
C GLY A 104 -4.75 6.52 4.36
N ARG A 105 -5.59 7.31 3.67
CA ARG A 105 -5.53 8.77 3.79
C ARG A 105 -5.58 9.12 5.27
N GLN A 106 -4.60 9.85 5.77
CA GLN A 106 -4.64 10.46 7.10
C GLN A 106 -4.95 11.94 6.93
N ALA A 107 -5.60 12.53 7.94
CA ALA A 107 -5.87 13.95 7.95
C ALA A 107 -4.55 14.74 7.95
N LEU A 108 -4.44 15.70 7.03
CA LEU A 108 -3.21 16.46 6.84
C LEU A 108 -3.11 17.57 7.90
N PRO A 109 -1.90 17.94 8.35
CA PRO A 109 -1.70 19.09 9.22
C PRO A 109 -2.37 20.35 8.67
N GLY A 110 -3.13 21.07 9.51
CA GLY A 110 -3.90 22.25 9.12
C GLY A 110 -5.23 21.99 8.41
N GLN A 111 -5.54 20.73 8.06
CA GLN A 111 -6.83 20.38 7.49
C GLN A 111 -7.94 20.52 8.54
N THR A 112 -9.05 21.16 8.18
CA THR A 112 -10.26 21.14 9.01
C THR A 112 -11.22 20.05 8.52
N LEU A 113 -11.50 19.10 9.39
CA LEU A 113 -12.55 18.11 9.23
C LEU A 113 -13.85 18.66 9.78
N VAL A 114 -14.96 18.43 9.09
CA VAL A 114 -16.29 18.88 9.51
C VAL A 114 -17.32 17.80 9.29
N GLY A 115 -18.42 17.87 10.03
CA GLY A 115 -19.57 17.02 9.78
C GLY A 115 -20.83 17.53 10.47
N ALA A 116 -21.98 17.01 10.05
CA ALA A 116 -23.24 17.25 10.73
C ALA A 116 -23.50 16.14 11.75
N PHE A 117 -24.27 16.45 12.79
CA PHE A 117 -24.77 15.45 13.72
C PHE A 117 -26.25 15.69 14.03
N GLY A 118 -26.91 14.62 14.45
CA GLY A 118 -28.28 14.67 14.93
C GLY A 118 -28.65 13.41 15.70
N ALA A 119 -29.46 13.58 16.74
CA ALA A 119 -30.06 12.50 17.48
C ALA A 119 -31.46 12.89 17.96
N ALA A 120 -32.37 11.91 18.04
CA ALA A 120 -33.71 12.08 18.57
C ALA A 120 -34.11 10.81 19.34
N GLY A 121 -34.93 10.96 20.37
CA GLY A 121 -35.34 9.85 21.24
C GLY A 121 -36.47 10.22 22.19
N ASP A 122 -36.90 9.24 22.99
CA ASP A 122 -38.10 9.29 23.81
C ASP A 122 -37.84 9.51 25.32
N GLY A 123 -36.70 10.11 25.68
CA GLY A 123 -36.40 10.50 27.06
C GLY A 123 -35.45 9.55 27.80
N THR A 124 -34.71 8.72 27.07
CA THR A 124 -33.68 7.85 27.63
C THR A 124 -32.29 8.36 27.24
N PHE A 125 -31.63 7.68 26.31
CA PHE A 125 -30.26 7.92 25.92
C PHE A 125 -30.20 8.20 24.42
N LEU A 126 -29.51 9.27 24.05
CA LEU A 126 -29.31 9.65 22.65
C LEU A 126 -27.83 9.60 22.35
N VAL A 127 -27.49 9.00 21.21
CA VAL A 127 -26.10 8.91 20.74
C VAL A 127 -26.01 9.29 19.28
N HIS A 128 -24.94 9.99 18.94
CA HIS A 128 -24.52 10.17 17.55
C HIS A 128 -23.04 9.81 17.43
N ALA A 129 -22.70 8.92 16.51
CA ALA A 129 -21.31 8.59 16.19
C ALA A 129 -20.87 9.36 14.93
N ALA A 130 -19.71 10.01 15.03
CA ALA A 130 -19.08 10.74 13.94
C ALA A 130 -17.69 10.15 13.66
N SER A 131 -17.41 9.86 12.40
CA SER A 131 -16.12 9.35 11.96
C SER A 131 -15.25 10.49 11.43
N PHE A 132 -13.93 10.37 11.64
CA PHE A 132 -12.95 11.19 10.93
C PHE A 132 -12.61 10.54 9.60
N ASP A 133 -12.93 11.21 8.51
CA ASP A 133 -12.55 10.81 7.15
C ASP A 133 -11.84 11.98 6.45
N PRO A 134 -10.50 11.90 6.29
CA PRO A 134 -9.62 10.81 6.72
C PRO A 134 -9.40 10.70 8.25
N PRO A 135 -9.00 9.53 8.77
CA PRO A 135 -8.63 9.35 10.18
C PRO A 135 -7.45 10.22 10.61
N LEU A 136 -7.39 10.49 11.91
CA LEU A 136 -6.31 11.24 12.53
C LEU A 136 -5.07 10.37 12.76
N GLU A 137 -3.93 11.03 12.98
CA GLU A 137 -2.70 10.37 13.46
C GLU A 137 -2.90 9.85 14.89
N THR A 138 -3.38 10.71 15.78
CA THR A 138 -3.65 10.43 17.20
C THR A 138 -5.08 10.82 17.59
N GLY A 139 -5.54 10.33 18.74
CA GLY A 139 -6.85 10.71 19.31
C GLY A 139 -6.83 12.12 19.91
N ILE A 140 -8.01 12.68 20.16
CA ILE A 140 -8.17 14.02 20.74
C ILE A 140 -8.47 13.85 22.24
N PRO A 141 -7.67 14.42 23.16
CA PRO A 141 -7.95 14.34 24.58
C PRO A 141 -9.20 15.12 24.94
N GLN A 142 -9.91 14.68 25.98
CA GLN A 142 -11.17 15.32 26.44
C GLN A 142 -11.02 16.82 26.71
N SER A 143 -9.87 17.27 27.21
CA SER A 143 -9.57 18.68 27.49
C SER A 143 -9.57 19.59 26.27
N ARG A 144 -9.54 19.02 25.05
CA ARG A 144 -9.56 19.76 23.78
C ARG A 144 -10.88 19.63 23.04
N ILE A 145 -11.90 19.10 23.69
CA ILE A 145 -13.23 18.91 23.12
C ILE A 145 -14.18 19.90 23.76
N HIS A 146 -14.91 20.62 22.92
CA HIS A 146 -15.78 21.71 23.31
C HIS A 146 -17.19 21.47 22.79
N TYR A 147 -18.15 21.51 23.69
CA TYR A 147 -19.57 21.50 23.35
C TYR A 147 -20.12 22.91 23.45
N VAL A 148 -20.49 23.48 22.30
CA VAL A 148 -20.93 24.87 22.17
C VAL A 148 -22.45 24.88 21.99
N LEU A 149 -23.15 25.38 23.02
CA LEU A 149 -24.60 25.54 23.00
C LEU A 149 -25.02 26.65 22.03
N PRO A 150 -26.24 26.60 21.46
CA PRO A 150 -26.71 27.62 20.51
C PRO A 150 -26.63 29.06 21.07
N ALA A 151 -26.89 29.23 22.38
CA ALA A 151 -26.87 30.52 23.05
C ALA A 151 -25.47 30.97 23.51
N ALA A 152 -24.50 30.06 23.58
CA ALA A 152 -23.16 30.36 24.07
C ALA A 152 -22.29 31.12 23.05
N GLY A 153 -22.66 31.08 21.76
CA GLY A 153 -21.95 31.81 20.71
C GLY A 153 -20.62 31.16 20.35
N THR A 154 -19.52 31.92 20.46
CA THR A 154 -18.17 31.53 20.03
C THR A 154 -17.18 31.58 21.19
N THR A 155 -16.20 30.68 21.21
CA THR A 155 -15.06 30.74 22.15
C THR A 155 -13.76 30.99 21.39
N ALA A 156 -12.64 31.17 22.11
CA ALA A 156 -11.33 31.29 21.49
C ALA A 156 -10.97 30.03 20.69
N GLU A 157 -11.31 28.85 21.21
CA GLU A 157 -11.06 27.55 20.58
C GLU A 157 -12.10 27.21 19.50
N CYS A 158 -13.31 27.74 19.66
CA CYS A 158 -14.47 27.49 18.80
C CYS A 158 -15.03 28.80 18.23
N PRO A 159 -14.32 29.43 17.26
CA PRO A 159 -14.62 30.78 16.81
C PRO A 159 -15.88 30.89 15.94
N GLY A 160 -16.47 29.76 15.53
CA GLY A 160 -17.69 29.76 14.72
C GLY A 160 -18.02 28.40 14.13
N VAL A 161 -19.26 28.24 13.65
CA VAL A 161 -19.71 26.98 13.04
C VAL A 161 -18.75 26.59 11.89
N PHE A 162 -18.39 25.31 11.84
CA PHE A 162 -17.40 24.75 10.91
C PHE A 162 -15.95 25.22 11.11
N GLN A 163 -15.66 25.90 12.22
CA GLN A 163 -14.31 26.33 12.56
C GLN A 163 -13.85 25.69 13.86
N ALA A 164 -12.56 25.48 14.01
CA ALA A 164 -11.94 25.10 15.26
C ALA A 164 -10.48 25.55 15.22
N THR A 165 -9.94 25.99 16.36
CA THR A 165 -8.50 26.21 16.45
C THR A 165 -7.76 24.89 16.32
N PRO A 166 -6.50 24.90 15.83
CA PRO A 166 -5.73 23.67 15.64
C PRO A 166 -5.66 22.81 16.91
N GLY A 167 -6.03 21.54 16.79
CA GLY A 167 -6.05 20.55 17.85
C GLY A 167 -7.30 20.54 18.72
N HIS A 168 -8.30 21.38 18.44
CA HIS A 168 -9.56 21.42 19.18
C HIS A 168 -10.71 20.84 18.36
N LEU A 169 -11.56 20.04 19.00
CA LEU A 169 -12.82 19.56 18.43
C LEU A 169 -13.95 20.43 18.98
N CYS A 170 -14.63 21.13 18.08
CA CYS A 170 -15.76 21.99 18.42
C CYS A 170 -17.05 21.37 17.92
N ILE A 171 -18.00 21.17 18.82
CA ILE A 171 -19.32 20.61 18.55
C ILE A 171 -20.33 21.72 18.75
N TYR A 172 -20.87 22.23 17.64
CA TYR A 172 -21.80 23.33 17.58
C TYR A 172 -23.21 22.79 17.54
N ALA A 173 -23.88 22.74 18.70
CA ALA A 173 -25.30 22.50 18.73
C ALA A 173 -26.01 23.72 18.12
N THR A 174 -26.79 23.48 17.07
CA THR A 174 -27.62 24.51 16.44
C THR A 174 -29.02 24.53 17.02
N TRP A 175 -29.42 23.41 17.62
CA TRP A 175 -30.74 23.23 18.18
C TRP A 175 -30.74 22.09 19.19
N GLU A 176 -31.35 22.33 20.35
CA GLU A 176 -31.55 21.37 21.44
C GLU A 176 -32.95 21.51 21.98
N ARG A 177 -33.62 20.38 22.21
CA ARG A 177 -34.91 20.33 22.89
C ARG A 177 -34.96 19.10 23.76
N ASN A 178 -35.28 19.31 25.04
CA ASN A 178 -35.44 18.24 26.03
C ASN A 178 -34.26 17.26 26.07
N VAL A 179 -33.03 17.76 25.95
CA VAL A 179 -31.80 16.99 26.05
C VAL A 179 -30.88 17.63 27.08
N ALA A 180 -30.08 16.80 27.74
CA ALA A 180 -28.95 17.23 28.56
C ALA A 180 -27.68 16.57 27.98
N TYR A 181 -26.66 17.37 27.71
CA TYR A 181 -25.38 16.87 27.21
C TYR A 181 -24.62 16.10 28.30
N ASN A 182 -24.19 14.86 27.99
CA ASN A 182 -23.50 14.00 28.94
C ASN A 182 -21.98 14.02 28.75
N GLY A 183 -21.50 14.15 27.52
CA GLY A 183 -20.07 14.09 27.20
C GLY A 183 -19.77 13.46 25.85
N ILE A 184 -18.47 13.36 25.54
CA ILE A 184 -17.92 12.65 24.39
C ILE A 184 -17.25 11.36 24.85
N GLY A 185 -17.43 10.29 24.07
CA GLY A 185 -16.72 9.02 24.24
C GLY A 185 -15.98 8.59 22.97
N ARG A 186 -15.05 7.67 23.13
CA ARG A 186 -14.41 6.97 22.01
C ARG A 186 -15.37 5.94 21.43
N ILE A 187 -15.43 5.81 20.10
CA ILE A 187 -16.33 4.85 19.42
C ILE A 187 -16.03 3.38 19.82
N ASN A 188 -14.79 3.08 20.22
CA ASN A 188 -14.34 1.73 20.55
C ASN A 188 -14.24 1.42 22.04
N ASN A 189 -14.55 2.38 22.92
CA ASN A 189 -14.50 2.19 24.36
C ASN A 189 -15.56 3.11 24.99
N ASP A 190 -16.61 2.52 25.55
CA ASP A 190 -17.82 3.19 26.09
C ASP A 190 -17.56 4.11 27.29
N MET A 191 -16.31 4.50 27.54
CA MET A 191 -15.95 5.46 28.58
C MET A 191 -16.34 6.87 28.13
N LEU A 192 -17.44 7.37 28.70
CA LEU A 192 -17.76 8.79 28.72
C LEU A 192 -16.53 9.60 29.17
N ASN A 193 -16.33 10.75 28.55
CA ASN A 193 -15.25 11.70 28.83
C ASN A 193 -13.83 11.17 28.56
N SER A 194 -13.69 10.18 27.68
CA SER A 194 -12.39 9.62 27.28
C SER A 194 -11.76 10.32 26.06
N GLY A 195 -12.39 11.40 25.56
CA GLY A 195 -11.98 12.10 24.36
C GLY A 195 -12.46 11.43 23.06
N ALA A 196 -11.85 11.79 21.94
CA ALA A 196 -12.08 11.19 20.62
C ALA A 196 -10.97 10.19 20.28
N SER A 197 -11.34 9.09 19.62
CA SER A 197 -10.35 8.19 19.03
C SER A 197 -9.81 8.78 17.73
N ARG A 198 -8.74 8.20 17.19
CA ARG A 198 -8.22 8.60 15.87
C ARG A 198 -9.20 8.38 14.71
N PHE A 199 -10.22 7.54 14.91
CA PHE A 199 -11.20 7.19 13.88
C PHE A 199 -12.50 7.98 14.00
N GLY A 200 -12.73 8.66 15.13
CA GLY A 200 -13.99 9.32 15.42
C GLY A 200 -14.34 9.32 16.89
N PHE A 201 -15.57 9.76 17.16
CA PHE A 201 -16.12 9.94 18.50
C PHE A 201 -17.62 9.68 18.54
N ALA A 202 -18.14 9.44 19.74
CA ALA A 202 -19.57 9.41 20.02
C ALA A 202 -19.94 10.64 20.87
N ILE A 203 -21.06 11.28 20.54
CA ILE A 203 -21.67 12.34 21.33
C ILE A 203 -22.86 11.74 22.07
N LEU A 204 -22.92 11.95 23.40
CA LEU A 204 -23.90 11.32 24.28
C LEU A 204 -24.77 12.40 24.95
N TRP A 205 -26.07 12.16 24.97
CA TRP A 205 -27.05 12.99 25.68
C TRP A 205 -28.03 12.12 26.47
N THR A 206 -28.60 12.70 27.52
CA THR A 206 -29.79 12.17 28.20
C THR A 206 -31.02 12.92 27.71
N GLY A 207 -32.04 12.20 27.26
CA GLY A 207 -33.33 12.79 26.93
C GLY A 207 -34.12 13.08 28.21
N THR A 208 -34.79 14.22 28.28
CA THR A 208 -35.61 14.60 29.46
C THR A 208 -37.11 14.48 29.22
N SER A 209 -37.54 14.14 28.00
CA SER A 209 -38.95 13.85 27.66
C SER A 209 -39.05 13.06 26.35
N SER A 210 -40.28 12.66 25.98
CA SER A 210 -40.63 11.92 24.75
C SER A 210 -40.42 12.68 23.42
N SER A 211 -39.88 13.89 23.46
CA SER A 211 -39.51 14.69 22.28
C SER A 211 -38.11 15.27 22.44
N ALA A 212 -37.18 14.44 22.92
CA ALA A 212 -35.78 14.78 23.06
C ALA A 212 -35.11 14.73 21.68
N ASN A 213 -34.47 15.80 21.28
CA ASN A 213 -33.73 15.84 20.03
C ASN A 213 -32.72 16.99 20.01
N VAL A 214 -31.67 16.76 19.24
CA VAL A 214 -30.52 17.64 19.11
C VAL A 214 -29.95 17.53 17.70
N ARG A 215 -29.44 18.64 17.17
CA ARG A 215 -28.72 18.64 15.89
C ARG A 215 -27.72 19.78 15.81
N GLY A 216 -26.72 19.60 14.99
CA GLY A 216 -25.68 20.60 14.81
C GLY A 216 -24.59 20.16 13.86
N ASN A 217 -23.45 20.81 14.01
CA ASN A 217 -22.26 20.52 13.23
C ASN A 217 -21.06 20.36 14.16
N TRP A 218 -20.02 19.69 13.70
CA TRP A 218 -18.75 19.64 14.37
C TRP A 218 -17.63 20.05 13.43
N ALA A 219 -16.54 20.53 14.01
CA ALA A 219 -15.32 20.89 13.30
C ALA A 219 -14.09 20.49 14.12
N TYR A 220 -13.07 19.99 13.45
CA TYR A 220 -11.77 19.69 14.04
C TYR A 220 -10.67 20.10 13.08
N THR A 221 -9.77 20.98 13.52
CA THR A 221 -8.60 21.37 12.72
C THR A 221 -7.39 20.58 13.18
N VAL A 222 -6.78 19.81 12.27
CA VAL A 222 -5.57 19.04 12.58
C VAL A 222 -4.43 20.01 12.94
N PRO A 223 -3.71 19.81 14.05
CA PRO A 223 -2.54 20.60 14.39
C PRO A 223 -1.52 20.64 13.25
N SER A 224 -0.86 21.78 13.08
CA SER A 224 0.32 21.84 12.20
C SER A 224 1.44 20.98 12.79
N ALA A 225 2.21 20.29 11.95
CA ALA A 225 3.35 19.50 12.40
C ALA A 225 4.30 20.38 13.24
N GLY A 226 4.59 19.99 14.48
CA GLY A 226 5.41 20.74 15.42
C GLY A 226 4.64 21.58 16.46
N ALA A 227 3.30 21.63 16.38
CA ALA A 227 2.51 22.08 17.52
C ALA A 227 2.40 20.93 18.52
N ASP A 228 3.15 20.98 19.61
CA ASP A 228 3.16 19.98 20.69
C ASP A 228 1.73 19.61 21.11
N LEU A 229 1.24 18.46 20.61
CA LEU A 229 0.14 17.78 21.25
C LEU A 229 0.75 17.11 22.49
N PRO A 230 0.28 17.41 23.72
CA PRO A 230 0.72 16.67 24.88
C PRO A 230 0.39 15.21 24.59
N ASP A 231 1.43 14.39 24.55
CA ASP A 231 1.34 12.96 24.25
C ASP A 231 0.22 12.38 25.10
N ALA A 232 -0.84 11.92 24.43
CA ALA A 232 -1.94 11.24 25.09
C ALA A 232 -1.36 9.88 25.50
N THR A 233 -0.66 9.87 26.63
CA THR A 233 0.03 8.73 27.24
C THR A 233 -0.66 7.45 26.85
N VAL A 234 -0.12 6.78 25.83
CA VAL A 234 -0.60 5.48 25.41
C VAL A 234 -0.18 4.54 26.53
N PRO A 235 -1.10 4.05 27.39
CA PRO A 235 -0.72 3.13 28.45
C PRO A 235 -0.39 1.81 27.76
N GLY A 236 0.90 1.52 27.56
CA GLY A 236 1.35 0.26 26.99
C GLY A 236 2.35 0.31 25.83
N ALA A 237 3.07 1.42 25.61
CA ALA A 237 4.29 1.34 24.80
C ALA A 237 5.28 0.42 25.53
N ILE A 238 5.42 -0.82 25.05
CA ILE A 238 6.41 -1.80 25.53
C ILE A 238 7.79 -1.26 25.19
N THR A 239 8.40 -0.51 26.12
CA THR A 239 9.78 0.00 26.01
C THR A 239 10.81 -1.00 26.53
N ASP A 240 10.55 -2.31 26.42
CA ASP A 240 11.54 -3.32 26.79
C ASP A 240 11.47 -4.52 25.86
N LEU A 241 11.97 -4.35 24.63
CA LEU A 241 12.52 -5.49 23.90
C LEU A 241 13.94 -5.71 24.43
N GLY A 242 14.00 -6.50 25.51
CA GLY A 242 15.24 -7.01 26.06
C GLY A 242 16.13 -7.55 24.94
N VAL A 243 17.38 -7.09 24.96
CA VAL A 243 18.46 -7.54 24.08
C VAL A 243 18.54 -9.06 24.14
N ILE A 244 18.18 -9.74 23.05
CA ILE A 244 18.47 -11.17 22.88
C ILE A 244 19.98 -11.28 22.59
N PRO A 245 20.77 -11.95 23.45
CA PRO A 245 22.18 -12.18 23.14
C PRO A 245 22.30 -13.09 21.91
N ALA A 246 23.23 -12.72 21.02
CA ALA A 246 23.61 -13.49 19.84
C ALA A 246 24.18 -14.87 20.23
N PRO A 247 24.11 -15.88 19.33
CA PRO A 247 24.41 -17.29 19.64
C PRO A 247 25.86 -17.56 20.04
#